data_AF-A0A372Q6H1-F1
#
_entry.id   AF-A0A372Q6H1-F1
#
_cell.length_a   1.000
_cell.length_b   1.000
_cell.length_c   1.000
_cell.angle_alpha   90.00
_cell.angle_beta   90.00
_cell.angle_gamma   90.00
#
_symmetry.space_group_name_H-M   'P 1'
#
loop_
_entity.id
_entity.type
_entity.pdbx_description
1 polymer ?
#
loop_
_entity_poly.entity_id
_entity_poly.type
_entity_poly.pdbx_seq_one_letter_code
_entity_poly.pdbx_strand_id
1 'polypeptide(L)'
;MLLAIAKKHIPTPTPIYEDLDKYQRQLIAFMSHHAHKTYLSAQLPATFTQLNSDETLIIVDYKMRINPKKARETKDEWFGKCEWILHSVLLYTKDQNTNNININAFDHWSGDTKQDA
;
A
#
# COMPACT_ATOMS: atom_id res chain seq x y z
N MET A 1 -1.22 -19.73 16.87
CA MET A 1 -1.23 -20.88 17.80
C MET A 1 0.00 -20.90 18.71
N LEU A 2 1.23 -20.85 18.18
CA LEU A 2 2.48 -20.90 18.97
C LEU A 2 2.66 -19.73 19.97
N LEU A 3 2.37 -18.48 19.59
CA LEU A 3 2.47 -17.33 20.52
C LEU A 3 1.42 -17.36 21.65
N ALA A 4 0.24 -17.93 21.42
CA ALA A 4 -0.79 -18.05 22.45
C ALA A 4 -0.38 -19.05 23.55
N ILE A 5 0.40 -20.07 23.18
CA ILE A 5 0.96 -21.05 24.12
C ILE A 5 2.08 -20.41 24.95
N ALA A 6 2.96 -19.63 24.33
CA ALA A 6 4.04 -18.91 25.01
C ALA A 6 3.52 -17.83 25.98
N LYS A 7 2.46 -17.09 25.61
CA LYS A 7 1.79 -16.08 26.45
C LYS A 7 1.20 -16.66 27.74
N LYS A 8 0.84 -17.94 27.75
CA LYS A 8 0.13 -18.59 28.87
C LYS A 8 1.05 -19.05 30.01
N HIS A 9 2.37 -19.08 29.80
CA HIS A 9 3.34 -19.68 30.72
C HIS A 9 4.38 -18.70 31.30
N ILE A 10 4.32 -17.39 30.98
CA ILE A 10 5.25 -16.39 31.49
C ILE A 10 4.45 -15.23 32.13
N PRO A 11 4.70 -14.83 33.40
CA PRO A 11 3.73 -14.05 34.17
C PRO A 11 3.75 -12.54 33.91
N THR A 12 4.74 -12.01 33.19
CA THR A 12 4.93 -10.57 32.98
C THR A 12 5.46 -10.28 31.58
N PRO A 13 4.99 -9.22 30.89
CA PRO A 13 5.52 -8.82 29.61
C PRO A 13 6.96 -8.34 29.81
N THR A 14 7.92 -9.17 29.39
CA THR A 14 9.33 -8.78 29.27
C THR A 14 9.53 -8.03 27.95
N PRO A 15 10.56 -7.18 27.79
CA PRO A 15 10.86 -6.45 26.55
C PRO A 15 10.92 -7.37 25.30
N ILE A 16 11.31 -8.63 25.52
CA ILE A 16 11.37 -9.70 24.52
C ILE A 16 9.98 -10.00 23.91
N TYR A 17 8.92 -9.89 24.71
CA TYR A 17 7.55 -10.12 24.28
C TYR A 17 7.04 -9.03 23.35
N GLU A 18 7.34 -7.76 23.66
CA GLU A 18 6.98 -6.62 22.81
C GLU A 18 7.68 -6.71 21.46
N ASP A 19 8.94 -7.15 21.44
CA ASP A 19 9.68 -7.41 20.20
C ASP A 19 9.10 -8.58 19.40
N LEU A 20 8.72 -9.69 20.04
CA LEU A 20 8.07 -10.83 19.38
C LEU A 20 6.73 -10.45 18.75
N ASP A 21 5.87 -9.73 19.48
CA ASP A 21 4.58 -9.26 18.97
C ASP A 21 4.78 -8.28 17.79
N LYS A 22 5.81 -7.43 17.86
CA LYS A 22 6.19 -6.51 16.78
C LYS A 22 6.65 -7.26 15.53
N TYR A 23 7.55 -8.24 15.65
CA TYR A 23 8.01 -9.04 14.51
C TYR A 23 6.87 -9.85 13.89
N GLN A 24 5.96 -10.40 14.71
CA GLN A 24 4.79 -11.10 14.20
C GLN A 24 3.90 -10.18 13.35
N ARG A 25 3.62 -8.94 13.82
CA ARG A 25 2.84 -7.97 13.05
C ARG A 25 3.53 -7.59 11.75
N GLN A 26 4.85 -7.40 11.76
CA GLN A 26 5.62 -7.11 10.55
C GLN A 26 5.55 -8.26 9.54
N LEU A 27 5.69 -9.51 10.00
CA LEU A 27 5.60 -10.69 9.14
C LEU A 27 4.20 -10.82 8.53
N ILE A 28 3.13 -10.65 9.31
CA ILE A 28 1.76 -10.68 8.80
C ILE A 28 1.57 -9.59 7.75
N ALA A 29 1.97 -8.35 8.04
CA ALA A 29 1.85 -7.24 7.10
C ALA A 29 2.63 -7.51 5.80
N PHE A 30 3.85 -8.04 5.89
CA PHE A 30 4.66 -8.43 4.74
C PHE A 30 3.96 -9.50 3.90
N MET A 31 3.48 -10.57 4.53
CA MET A 31 2.80 -11.67 3.85
C MET A 31 1.49 -11.21 3.19
N SER A 32 0.70 -10.39 3.88
CA SER A 32 -0.52 -9.79 3.31
C SER A 32 -0.21 -8.91 2.11
N HIS A 33 0.82 -8.05 2.19
CA HIS A 33 1.26 -7.23 1.07
C HIS A 33 1.73 -8.09 -0.11
N HIS A 34 2.54 -9.12 0.16
CA HIS A 34 3.03 -10.04 -0.87
C HIS A 34 1.87 -10.77 -1.55
N ALA A 35 0.95 -11.35 -0.78
CA ALA A 35 -0.23 -12.03 -1.32
C ALA A 35 -1.10 -11.10 -2.17
N HIS A 36 -1.36 -9.89 -1.67
CA HIS A 36 -2.14 -8.88 -2.41
C HIS A 36 -1.45 -8.46 -3.71
N LYS A 37 -0.14 -8.19 -3.66
CA LYS A 37 0.67 -7.87 -4.85
C LYS A 37 0.62 -9.00 -5.87
N THR A 38 0.85 -10.25 -5.45
CA THR A 38 0.79 -11.42 -6.34
C THR A 38 -0.58 -11.56 -6.98
N TYR A 39 -1.66 -11.42 -6.21
CA TYR A 39 -3.02 -11.48 -6.73
C TYR A 39 -3.29 -10.38 -7.77
N LEU A 40 -2.99 -9.12 -7.45
CA LEU A 40 -3.16 -8.00 -8.38
C LEU A 40 -2.32 -8.20 -9.65
N SER A 41 -1.06 -8.61 -9.51
CA SER A 41 -0.19 -8.89 -10.66
C SER A 41 -0.71 -10.02 -11.56
N ALA A 42 -1.47 -10.97 -11.02
CA ALA A 42 -2.10 -12.04 -11.82
C ALA A 42 -3.42 -11.60 -12.47
N GLN A 43 -4.23 -10.77 -11.80
CA GLN A 43 -5.54 -10.32 -12.30
C GLN A 43 -5.45 -9.19 -13.32
N LEU A 44 -4.47 -8.30 -13.17
CA LEU A 44 -4.33 -7.13 -14.04
C LEU A 44 -4.12 -7.51 -15.53
N PRO A 45 -3.23 -8.45 -15.90
CA PRO A 45 -3.07 -8.86 -17.30
C PRO A 45 -4.35 -9.43 -17.93
N ALA A 46 -5.12 -10.22 -17.19
CA ALA A 46 -6.39 -10.76 -17.67
C ALA A 46 -7.42 -9.64 -17.92
N THR A 47 -7.50 -8.69 -16.99
CA THR A 47 -8.36 -7.50 -17.11
C THR A 47 -7.95 -6.65 -18.31
N PHE A 48 -6.64 -6.45 -18.53
CA PHE A 48 -6.13 -5.70 -19.68
C PHE A 48 -6.37 -6.38 -21.03
N THR A 49 -6.38 -7.71 -21.07
CA THR A 49 -6.66 -8.45 -22.30
C THR A 49 -8.11 -8.26 -22.75
N GLN A 50 -9.01 -8.03 -21.79
CA GLN A 50 -10.45 -7.79 -22.04
C GLN A 50 -10.77 -6.33 -22.38
N LEU A 51 -9.88 -5.38 -22.07
CA LEU A 51 -10.09 -3.97 -22.43
C LEU A 51 -10.16 -3.81 -23.94
N ASN A 52 -11.24 -3.19 -24.39
CA ASN A 52 -11.39 -2.73 -25.77
C ASN A 52 -10.68 -1.39 -25.96
N SER A 53 -10.49 -0.99 -27.21
CA SER A 53 -9.77 0.23 -27.56
C SER A 53 -10.50 1.53 -27.19
N ASP A 54 -11.80 1.42 -26.95
CA ASP A 54 -12.66 2.55 -26.55
C ASP A 54 -12.91 2.56 -25.03
N GLU A 55 -12.33 1.59 -24.31
CA GLU A 55 -12.46 1.41 -22.88
C GLU A 55 -11.20 1.90 -22.15
N THR A 56 -11.37 2.28 -20.89
CA THR A 56 -10.28 2.80 -20.06
C THR A 56 -10.45 2.25 -18.65
N LEU A 57 -9.37 1.73 -18.07
CA LEU A 57 -9.35 1.29 -16.68
C LEU A 57 -8.63 2.32 -15.83
N ILE A 58 -9.31 2.78 -14.78
CA ILE A 58 -8.77 3.71 -13.81
C ILE A 58 -8.59 2.96 -12.50
N ILE A 59 -7.37 2.91 -11.99
CA ILE A 59 -7.06 2.38 -10.67
C ILE A 59 -6.69 3.56 -9.78
N VAL A 60 -7.50 3.82 -8.76
CA VAL A 60 -7.26 4.90 -7.80
C VAL A 60 -6.79 4.28 -6.50
N ASP A 61 -5.57 4.59 -6.09
CA ASP A 61 -5.13 4.38 -4.71
C ASP A 61 -5.32 5.68 -3.93
N TYR A 62 -6.47 5.75 -3.26
CA TYR A 62 -6.95 6.93 -2.54
C TYR A 62 -6.24 7.14 -1.19
N LYS A 63 -5.40 6.21 -0.73
CA LYS A 63 -4.78 6.35 0.59
C LYS A 63 -3.48 5.56 0.70
N MET A 64 -2.54 5.82 -0.22
CA MET A 64 -1.17 5.36 -0.04
C MET A 64 -0.54 6.09 1.14
N ARG A 65 -0.66 5.49 2.34
CA ARG A 65 0.23 5.81 3.45
C ARG A 65 1.61 5.27 3.11
N ILE A 66 2.41 6.09 2.44
CA ILE A 66 3.86 5.86 2.36
C ILE A 66 4.35 5.88 3.80
N ASN A 67 4.83 4.76 4.31
CA ASN A 67 5.33 4.65 5.67
C ASN A 67 6.83 4.99 5.67
N PRO A 68 7.23 6.27 5.75
CA PRO A 68 8.56 6.68 5.34
C PRO A 68 9.39 6.73 6.61
N LYS A 69 9.87 5.58 7.09
CA LYS A 69 10.91 5.62 8.13
C LYS A 69 12.14 6.39 7.65
N LYS A 70 12.46 6.29 6.35
CA LYS A 70 13.62 6.98 5.73
C LYS A 70 13.31 8.31 5.05
N ALA A 71 12.08 8.56 4.61
CA ALA A 71 11.75 9.83 3.94
C ALA A 71 11.41 10.97 4.93
N ARG A 72 11.13 10.64 6.21
CA ARG A 72 11.00 11.64 7.28
C ARG A 72 12.34 12.30 7.61
N GLU A 73 13.40 11.50 7.73
CA GLU A 73 14.71 11.97 8.19
C GLU A 73 15.39 13.01 7.27
N THR A 74 15.05 13.08 5.98
CA THR A 74 15.67 14.05 5.06
C THR A 74 14.89 15.36 4.93
N LYS A 75 13.75 15.49 5.61
CA LYS A 75 12.80 16.59 5.38
C LYS A 75 12.07 17.05 6.65
N ASP A 76 12.55 16.71 7.84
CA ASP A 76 11.91 17.13 9.10
C ASP A 76 11.81 18.66 9.28
N GLU A 77 12.62 19.47 8.58
CA GLU A 77 12.53 20.94 8.59
C GLU A 77 11.38 21.54 7.75
N TRP A 78 10.82 20.81 6.78
CA TRP A 78 9.78 21.32 5.88
C TRP A 78 8.36 20.81 6.19
N PHE A 79 8.24 19.70 6.92
CA PHE A 79 7.01 18.90 6.99
C PHE A 79 6.42 18.83 8.41
N GLY A 80 6.39 19.97 9.11
CA GLY A 80 5.82 20.08 10.45
C GLY A 80 4.42 19.45 10.55
N LYS A 81 4.32 18.32 11.27
CA LYS A 81 3.12 17.70 11.88
C LYS A 81 1.93 17.27 10.99
N CYS A 82 1.86 17.58 9.69
CA CYS A 82 0.73 17.15 8.86
C CYS A 82 1.00 15.81 8.15
N GLU A 83 0.14 14.81 8.34
CA GLU A 83 0.12 13.59 7.53
C GLU A 83 -0.34 13.96 6.10
N TRP A 84 0.60 14.11 5.17
CA TRP A 84 0.25 14.23 3.75
C TRP A 84 -0.15 12.86 3.21
N ILE A 85 -1.28 12.78 2.53
CA ILE A 85 -1.76 11.58 1.86
C ILE A 85 -1.43 11.72 0.38
N LEU A 86 -0.67 10.76 -0.16
CA LEU A 86 -0.50 10.61 -1.60
C LEU A 86 -1.72 9.88 -2.15
N HIS A 87 -2.37 10.54 -3.10
CA HIS A 87 -3.39 9.94 -3.96
C HIS A 87 -2.73 9.65 -5.29
N SER A 88 -2.71 8.39 -5.71
CA SER A 88 -2.17 8.00 -7.01
C SER A 88 -3.28 7.42 -7.87
N VAL A 89 -3.46 7.96 -9.07
CA VAL A 89 -4.39 7.46 -10.08
C VAL A 89 -3.57 6.88 -11.23
N LEU A 90 -3.74 5.59 -11.48
CA LEU A 90 -3.18 4.92 -12.65
C LEU A 90 -4.27 4.77 -13.70
N LEU A 91 -4.02 5.34 -14.88
CA LEU A 91 -4.87 5.31 -16.04
C LEU A 91 -4.29 4.33 -17.05
N TYR A 92 -5.06 3.28 -17.36
CA TYR A 92 -4.72 2.28 -18.35
C TYR A 92 -5.63 2.45 -19.56
N THR A 93 -5.03 2.74 -20.71
CA THR A 93 -5.74 2.85 -21.99
C THR A 93 -5.13 1.87 -22.98
N LYS A 94 -5.92 1.50 -23.99
CA LYS A 94 -5.45 0.63 -25.05
C LYS A 94 -5.31 1.41 -26.34
N ASP A 95 -4.14 1.35 -26.95
CA ASP A 95 -3.90 2.00 -28.22
C ASP A 95 -4.66 1.29 -29.35
N GLN A 96 -5.49 2.04 -30.08
CA GLN A 96 -6.34 1.51 -31.16
C GLN A 96 -5.52 0.87 -32.30
N ASN A 97 -4.32 1.38 -32.59
CA ASN A 97 -3.54 0.97 -33.75
C ASN A 97 -2.60 -0.19 -33.45
N THR A 98 -2.03 -0.20 -32.25
CA THR A 98 -0.99 -1.15 -31.83
C THR A 98 -1.51 -2.20 -30.85
N ASN A 99 -2.72 -2.03 -30.32
CA ASN A 99 -3.33 -2.88 -29.30
C ASN A 99 -2.52 -2.96 -27.99
N ASN A 100 -1.54 -2.06 -27.81
CA ASN A 100 -0.68 -1.96 -26.64
C ASN A 100 -1.39 -1.23 -25.51
N ILE A 101 -1.03 -1.57 -24.27
CA ILE A 101 -1.53 -0.89 -23.07
C ILE A 101 -0.62 0.28 -22.76
N ASN A 102 -1.19 1.49 -22.72
CA ASN A 102 -0.54 2.69 -22.24
C ASN A 102 -0.89 2.91 -20.76
N ILE A 103 0.10 3.27 -19.96
CA ILE A 103 -0.04 3.48 -18.51
C ILE A 103 0.37 4.90 -18.19
N ASN A 104 -0.56 5.69 -17.66
CA ASN A 104 -0.28 7.04 -17.16
C ASN A 104 -0.52 7.09 -15.65
N ALA A 105 0.37 7.75 -14.91
CA ALA A 105 0.23 7.96 -13.49
C ALA A 105 -0.03 9.44 -13.20
N PHE A 106 -1.04 9.71 -12.37
CA PHE A 106 -1.36 11.04 -11.86
C PHE A 106 -1.26 11.02 -10.34
N ASP A 107 -0.27 11.71 -9.80
CA ASP A 107 -0.02 11.79 -8.37
C ASP A 107 -0.51 13.14 -7.83
N HIS A 108 -1.29 13.09 -6.76
CA HIS A 108 -1.78 14.27 -6.05
C HIS A 108 -1.43 14.18 -4.56
N TRP A 109 -0.71 15.19 -4.08
CA TRP A 109 -0.40 15.35 -2.66
C TRP A 109 -1.49 16.20 -2.02
N SER A 110 -2.21 15.62 -1.06
CA SER A 110 -3.18 16.36 -0.26
C SER A 110 -2.64 16.58 1.15
N GLY A 111 -2.71 17.83 1.63
CA GLY A 111 -2.42 18.20 3.02
C GLY A 111 -3.67 18.19 3.88
N ASP A 112 -4.78 17.66 3.35
CA ASP A 112 -6.06 17.68 4.03
C ASP A 112 -6.07 16.66 5.18
N THR A 113 -6.10 17.19 6.39
CA THR A 113 -6.21 16.41 7.63
C THR A 113 -7.66 16.26 8.07
N LYS A 114 -8.62 16.85 7.33
CA LYS A 114 -10.05 16.83 7.65
C LYS A 114 -10.80 15.88 6.73
N GLN A 115 -10.60 14.58 6.91
CA GLN A 115 -11.51 13.58 6.34
C GLN A 115 -11.68 12.41 7.30
N ASP A 116 -12.67 12.56 8.18
CA ASP A 116 -13.87 11.72 8.26
C ASP A 116 -14.87 12.52 9.13
N ALA A 117 -16.07 12.80 8.62
CA ALA A 117 -17.22 13.21 9.42
C ALA A 117 -18.17 12.02 9.54
#